data_AF-A0A433PDU8-F1
#
_entry.id   AF-A0A433PDU8-F1
#
_cell.length_a   1.000
_cell.length_b   1.000
_cell.length_c   1.000
_cell.angle_alpha   90.00
_cell.angle_beta   90.00
_cell.angle_gamma   90.00
#
_symmetry.space_group_name_H-M   'P 1'
#
loop_
_entity.id
_entity.type
_entity.pdbx_description
1 polymer ?
#
loop_
_entity_poly.entity_id
_entity_poly.type
_entity_poly.pdbx_seq_one_letter_code
_entity_poly.pdbx_strand_id
1 'polypeptide(L)'
;VSLCYVILFCCSCLAFLTFALRDVLCPDERTLNPYTTVEANGKLEKAFYKNITVYGEVYPFDVMQKFFQTVNLTLPVDYENTDMSALFDADTNHDCFIYDQSYTNGTTHGECVVYDPYGGWIQLPDLSCINITTLRAFYKAYTAVSFEWSDLVPGGISHSNLLVYGDTVLNITYYLDSKSYFFGYNTHLALTSSLGLDGSSLLTRYPDSLAATNCLLARYSVGVISSDSMGCVASQLITDVTLVVIVGLIFVRFTMAVVFQWFISSSLVKPGGRSGILAWRSQAGGNYAPENERPSSVYSGAIPTTSNSSLGNTSTASGTVPSPLGPNQTLVNQSLESVSMANTPIGAEIVNTRMYTTMLVTCYSEGEASLRTTLDSLAATDYSTKHKLFFIIADGIITGSGNDQSTPDICISLLTLDPTMADPAPCTYMAVADGEKQLNMAKV
;
A
#
# COMPACT_ATOMS: atom_id res chain seq x y z
N VAL A 1 4.91 11.70 -21.22
CA VAL A 1 6.29 11.37 -20.77
C VAL A 1 6.46 11.61 -19.27
N SER A 2 6.54 12.85 -18.77
CA SER A 2 6.83 13.14 -17.35
C SER A 2 5.88 12.45 -16.35
N LEU A 3 4.58 12.44 -16.63
CA LEU A 3 3.58 11.74 -15.81
C LEU A 3 3.84 10.22 -15.71
N CYS A 4 4.31 9.59 -16.78
CA CYS A 4 4.65 8.16 -16.81
C CYS A 4 5.83 7.85 -15.87
N TYR A 5 6.84 8.73 -15.84
CA TYR A 5 7.98 8.58 -14.94
C TYR A 5 7.60 8.76 -13.47
N VAL A 6 6.70 9.69 -13.15
CA VAL A 6 6.18 9.86 -11.78
C VAL A 6 5.43 8.61 -11.32
N ILE A 7 4.55 8.04 -12.17
CA ILE A 7 3.83 6.80 -11.86
C ILE A 7 4.81 5.65 -11.64
N LEU A 8 5.76 5.44 -12.54
CA LEU A 8 6.76 4.36 -12.44
C LEU A 8 7.58 4.49 -11.16
N PHE A 9 8.04 5.70 -10.82
CA PHE A 9 8.77 5.97 -9.58
C PHE A 9 7.91 5.65 -8.34
N CYS A 10 6.68 6.15 -8.27
CA CYS A 10 5.78 5.87 -7.14
C CYS A 10 5.47 4.36 -6.99
N CYS A 11 5.23 3.65 -8.10
CA CYS A 11 5.03 2.20 -8.09
C CYS A 11 6.28 1.44 -7.63
N SER A 12 7.47 1.88 -8.04
CA SER A 12 8.75 1.30 -7.61
C SER A 12 9.00 1.51 -6.12
N CYS A 13 8.76 2.72 -5.60
CA CYS A 13 8.86 3.01 -4.17
C CYS A 13 7.86 2.18 -3.35
N LEU A 14 6.63 2.01 -3.82
CA LEU A 14 5.64 1.15 -3.15
C LEU A 14 6.11 -0.31 -3.13
N ALA A 15 6.58 -0.85 -4.26
CA ALA A 15 7.10 -2.23 -4.32
C ALA A 15 8.31 -2.44 -3.40
N PHE A 16 9.22 -1.47 -3.32
CA PHE A 16 10.34 -1.52 -2.39
C PHE A 16 9.87 -1.53 -0.93
N LEU A 17 8.97 -0.61 -0.56
CA LEU A 17 8.43 -0.50 0.81
C LEU A 17 7.65 -1.76 1.24
N THR A 18 6.98 -2.46 0.32
CA THR A 18 6.20 -3.67 0.65
C THR A 18 7.00 -4.96 0.63
N PHE A 19 8.04 -5.08 -0.20
CA PHE A 19 8.75 -6.37 -0.38
C PHE A 19 10.22 -6.35 0.03
N ALA A 20 10.95 -5.25 -0.16
CA ALA A 20 12.40 -5.20 0.04
C ALA A 20 12.83 -4.45 1.32
N LEU A 21 11.94 -3.66 1.93
CA LEU A 21 12.23 -2.89 3.13
C LEU A 21 12.62 -3.79 4.32
N ARG A 22 11.97 -4.95 4.47
CA ARG A 22 12.29 -5.92 5.53
C ARG A 22 13.71 -6.43 5.38
N ASP A 23 14.07 -6.94 4.21
CA ASP A 23 15.38 -7.55 3.94
C ASP A 23 16.54 -6.52 4.03
N VAL A 24 16.25 -5.22 3.91
CA VAL A 24 17.24 -4.13 4.06
C VAL A 24 17.37 -3.64 5.51
N LEU A 25 16.30 -3.68 6.31
CA LEU A 25 16.30 -3.19 7.69
C LEU A 25 16.53 -4.30 8.74
N CYS A 26 16.15 -5.54 8.43
CA CYS A 26 16.50 -6.71 9.21
C CYS A 26 17.85 -7.25 8.71
N PRO A 27 18.91 -7.30 9.55
CA PRO A 27 20.06 -8.14 9.23
C PRO A 27 19.62 -9.61 9.18
N ASP A 28 20.40 -10.47 8.49
CA ASP A 28 20.20 -11.92 8.54
C ASP A 28 20.03 -12.38 9.99
N GLU A 29 18.84 -12.89 10.33
CA GLU A 29 18.51 -13.33 11.67
C GLU A 29 19.58 -14.34 12.12
N ARG A 30 20.21 -14.10 13.27
CA ARG A 30 20.95 -15.18 13.94
C ARG A 30 19.94 -16.29 14.15
N THR A 31 20.22 -17.48 13.63
CA THR A 31 19.34 -18.66 13.74
C THR A 31 19.39 -19.20 15.16
N LEU A 32 18.83 -18.43 16.10
CA LEU A 32 18.75 -18.72 17.52
C LEU A 32 17.89 -19.95 17.74
N ASN A 33 18.30 -20.80 18.68
CA ASN A 33 17.52 -21.98 19.05
C ASN A 33 16.54 -21.58 20.17
N PRO A 34 15.22 -21.57 19.94
CA PRO A 34 14.26 -21.22 20.99
C PRO A 34 14.28 -22.23 22.14
N TYR A 35 14.26 -21.73 23.37
CA TYR A 35 14.31 -22.57 24.58
C TYR A 35 13.06 -23.45 24.74
N THR A 36 11.90 -22.95 24.33
CA THR A 36 10.63 -23.68 24.32
C THR A 36 10.03 -23.77 22.94
N THR A 37 9.11 -24.72 22.79
CA THR A 37 8.25 -24.85 21.62
C THR A 37 6.79 -24.97 22.07
N VAL A 38 5.89 -24.33 21.33
CA VAL A 38 4.44 -24.48 21.54
C VAL A 38 3.99 -25.82 20.95
N GLU A 39 3.50 -26.72 21.79
CA GLU A 39 2.93 -27.99 21.35
C GLU A 39 1.55 -27.77 20.68
N ALA A 40 1.04 -28.76 19.93
CA ALA A 40 -0.29 -28.70 19.30
C ALA A 40 -1.45 -28.44 20.29
N ASN A 41 -1.23 -28.70 21.58
CA ASN A 41 -2.16 -28.44 22.68
C ASN A 41 -2.12 -26.98 23.21
N GLY A 42 -1.27 -26.11 22.65
CA GLY A 42 -1.08 -24.72 23.09
C GLY A 42 -0.27 -24.58 24.38
N LYS A 43 0.31 -25.68 24.89
CA LYS A 43 1.18 -25.69 26.07
C LYS A 43 2.63 -25.48 25.64
N LEU A 44 3.37 -24.68 26.39
CA LEU A 44 4.81 -24.51 26.22
C LEU A 44 5.55 -25.67 26.87
N GLU A 45 6.46 -26.31 26.13
CA GLU A 45 7.36 -27.35 26.63
C GLU A 45 8.82 -27.06 26.20
N LYS A 46 9.80 -27.55 26.97
CA LYS A 46 11.23 -27.33 26.67
C LYS A 46 11.58 -27.99 25.34
N ALA A 47 12.21 -27.22 24.45
CA ALA A 47 12.65 -27.73 23.16
C ALA A 47 13.70 -28.85 23.31
N PHE A 48 13.66 -29.83 22.41
CA PHE A 48 14.67 -30.89 22.34
C PHE A 48 15.57 -30.72 21.12
N TYR A 49 16.85 -30.49 21.36
CA TYR A 49 17.89 -30.43 20.33
C TYR A 49 18.97 -31.47 20.59
N LYS A 50 19.50 -32.10 19.53
CA LYS A 50 20.68 -32.98 19.64
C LYS A 50 21.91 -32.26 20.22
N ASN A 51 21.99 -30.94 19.98
CA ASN A 51 23.13 -30.11 20.34
C ASN A 51 23.26 -29.91 21.87
N ILE A 52 24.45 -29.52 22.29
CA ILE A 52 24.80 -29.23 23.69
C ILE A 52 24.86 -27.71 23.88
N THR A 53 24.54 -27.25 25.09
CA THR A 53 24.68 -25.84 25.48
C THR A 53 25.80 -25.66 26.49
N VAL A 54 26.56 -24.58 26.35
CA VAL A 54 27.59 -24.14 27.32
C VAL A 54 27.47 -22.63 27.47
N TYR A 55 27.09 -22.16 28.66
CA TYR A 55 26.77 -20.76 28.97
C TYR A 55 25.82 -20.10 27.96
N GLY A 56 24.85 -20.88 27.46
CA GLY A 56 23.89 -20.47 26.43
C GLY A 56 24.39 -20.47 24.99
N GLU A 57 25.69 -20.67 24.74
CA GLU A 57 26.23 -20.91 23.40
C GLU A 57 25.95 -22.37 22.98
N VAL A 58 25.50 -22.57 21.73
CA VAL A 58 25.09 -23.88 21.23
C VAL A 58 26.21 -24.51 20.40
N TYR A 59 26.55 -25.76 20.74
CA TYR A 59 27.60 -26.53 20.10
C TYR A 59 27.07 -27.84 19.50
N PRO A 60 27.41 -28.17 18.24
CA PRO A 60 27.06 -29.46 17.66
C PRO A 60 27.64 -30.63 18.47
N PHE A 61 26.81 -31.63 18.77
CA PHE A 61 27.19 -32.78 19.60
C PHE A 61 28.49 -33.47 19.12
N ASP A 62 28.58 -33.71 17.81
CA ASP A 62 29.72 -34.38 17.17
C ASP A 62 31.04 -33.56 17.27
N VAL A 63 30.95 -32.25 17.52
CA VAL A 63 32.12 -31.38 17.78
C VAL A 63 32.51 -31.46 19.25
N MET A 64 31.54 -31.50 20.17
CA MET A 64 31.80 -31.68 21.61
C MET A 64 32.42 -33.04 21.91
N GLN A 65 31.96 -34.12 21.28
CA GLN A 65 32.59 -35.44 21.42
C GLN A 65 34.09 -35.40 21.04
N LYS A 66 34.46 -34.69 19.97
CA LYS A 66 35.86 -34.53 19.55
C LYS A 66 36.65 -33.64 20.51
N PHE A 67 36.03 -32.58 21.04
CA PHE A 67 36.66 -31.72 22.04
C PHE A 67 36.99 -32.49 23.32
N PHE A 68 36.01 -33.21 23.89
CA PHE A 68 36.21 -33.97 25.13
C PHE A 68 37.28 -35.07 24.99
N GLN A 69 37.40 -35.70 23.81
CA GLN A 69 38.49 -36.63 23.52
C GLN A 69 39.89 -35.99 23.65
N THR A 70 40.04 -34.67 23.41
CA THR A 70 41.32 -33.98 23.63
C THR A 70 41.64 -33.74 25.11
N VAL A 71 40.62 -33.79 25.98
CA VAL A 71 40.70 -33.61 27.45
C VAL A 71 40.59 -34.97 28.18
N ASN A 72 40.81 -36.09 27.48
CA ASN A 72 40.68 -37.46 28.00
C ASN A 72 39.30 -37.81 28.59
N LEU A 73 38.22 -37.15 28.13
CA LEU A 73 36.84 -37.42 28.52
C LEU A 73 36.07 -38.08 27.37
N THR A 74 35.27 -39.09 27.69
CA THR A 74 34.35 -39.74 26.75
C THR A 74 32.93 -39.24 26.98
N LEU A 75 32.33 -38.63 25.96
CA LEU A 75 30.97 -38.10 26.03
C LEU A 75 29.97 -39.09 25.38
N PRO A 76 29.14 -39.80 26.17
CA PRO A 76 28.11 -40.69 25.64
C PRO A 76 26.88 -39.92 25.15
N VAL A 77 26.01 -40.61 24.41
CA VAL A 77 24.83 -40.04 23.73
C VAL A 77 23.76 -39.55 24.72
N ASP A 78 23.80 -40.04 25.95
CA ASP A 78 22.85 -39.70 27.02
C ASP A 78 22.87 -38.21 27.41
N TYR A 79 23.93 -37.49 27.02
CA TYR A 79 24.10 -36.04 27.23
C TYR A 79 23.60 -35.15 26.08
N GLU A 80 22.91 -35.69 25.07
CA GLU A 80 22.20 -34.85 24.08
C GLU A 80 21.15 -33.94 24.77
N ASN A 81 21.00 -32.70 24.30
CA ASN A 81 20.13 -31.65 24.90
C ASN A 81 20.48 -31.25 26.36
N THR A 82 21.66 -31.59 26.88
CA THR A 82 22.10 -31.19 28.23
C THR A 82 22.89 -29.89 28.23
N ASP A 83 22.82 -29.21 29.37
CA ASP A 83 23.64 -28.03 29.67
C ASP A 83 24.92 -28.46 30.38
N MET A 84 26.06 -28.18 29.75
CA MET A 84 27.38 -28.55 30.26
C MET A 84 28.13 -27.39 30.92
N SER A 85 27.48 -26.24 31.13
CA SER A 85 28.08 -25.05 31.74
C SER A 85 28.85 -25.36 33.03
N ALA A 86 28.34 -26.26 33.89
CA ALA A 86 28.97 -26.64 35.15
C ALA A 86 30.35 -27.34 35.01
N LEU A 87 30.70 -27.87 33.82
CA LEU A 87 32.02 -28.45 33.56
C LEU A 87 33.08 -27.41 33.16
N PHE A 88 32.63 -26.21 32.78
CA PHE A 88 33.48 -25.17 32.21
C PHE A 88 33.65 -23.99 33.17
N ASP A 89 34.87 -23.47 33.26
CA ASP A 89 35.15 -22.22 33.94
C ASP A 89 35.12 -21.06 32.94
N ALA A 90 34.16 -20.15 33.13
CA ALA A 90 33.98 -18.94 32.33
C ALA A 90 34.52 -17.66 32.98
N ASP A 91 35.03 -17.70 34.22
CA ASP A 91 35.63 -16.53 34.88
C ASP A 91 37.10 -16.33 34.46
N THR A 92 37.30 -15.92 33.21
CA THR A 92 38.65 -15.69 32.67
C THR A 92 39.41 -14.57 33.38
N ASN A 93 38.70 -13.65 34.04
CA ASN A 93 39.27 -12.44 34.65
C ASN A 93 39.49 -12.57 36.16
N HIS A 94 39.00 -13.65 36.78
CA HIS A 94 38.99 -13.88 38.23
C HIS A 94 38.10 -12.85 38.98
N ASP A 95 37.05 -12.35 38.33
CA ASP A 95 36.10 -11.38 38.89
C ASP A 95 35.23 -12.00 40.02
N CYS A 96 35.06 -13.33 40.05
CA CYS A 96 34.32 -14.05 41.09
C CYS A 96 35.13 -14.27 42.39
N PHE A 97 36.47 -14.21 42.33
CA PHE A 97 37.34 -14.53 43.47
C PHE A 97 37.08 -13.68 44.72
N ILE A 98 36.62 -12.43 44.52
CA ILE A 98 36.33 -11.49 45.60
C ILE A 98 35.12 -11.93 46.45
N TYR A 99 34.16 -12.63 45.84
CA TYR A 99 32.86 -12.94 46.43
C TYR A 99 32.76 -14.37 46.97
N ASP A 100 33.48 -15.31 46.36
CA ASP A 100 33.49 -16.72 46.75
C ASP A 100 34.89 -17.12 47.23
N GLN A 101 35.16 -17.00 48.53
CA GLN A 101 36.46 -17.39 49.11
C GLN A 101 36.70 -18.92 49.13
N SER A 102 35.70 -19.71 48.73
CA SER A 102 35.87 -21.16 48.51
C SER A 102 36.46 -21.45 47.13
N TYR A 103 36.61 -20.43 46.27
CA TYR A 103 37.32 -20.45 45.00
C TYR A 103 38.79 -20.84 45.22
N THR A 104 39.04 -22.14 45.15
CA THR A 104 40.36 -22.73 45.12
C THR A 104 40.52 -23.44 43.79
N ASN A 105 41.42 -22.92 42.95
CA ASN A 105 41.82 -23.49 41.65
C ASN A 105 40.70 -23.59 40.58
N GLY A 106 40.03 -22.48 40.26
CA GLY A 106 39.27 -22.35 39.01
C GLY A 106 37.98 -23.18 38.94
N THR A 107 37.27 -23.29 40.06
CA THR A 107 35.99 -24.01 40.14
C THR A 107 34.84 -23.00 40.33
N THR A 108 34.30 -22.48 39.22
CA THR A 108 33.19 -21.50 39.24
C THR A 108 31.85 -22.11 39.64
N HIS A 109 31.68 -23.43 39.55
CA HIS A 109 30.60 -24.14 40.20
C HIS A 109 31.15 -25.01 41.34
N GLY A 110 30.41 -25.07 42.45
CA GLY A 110 30.71 -26.02 43.50
C GLY A 110 30.52 -27.41 42.91
N GLU A 111 31.63 -28.14 42.75
CA GLU A 111 31.75 -29.38 41.99
C GLU A 111 31.65 -29.17 40.46
N CYS A 112 32.79 -29.33 39.76
CA CYS A 112 32.91 -29.27 38.28
C CYS A 112 32.34 -30.54 37.63
N VAL A 113 31.05 -30.76 37.84
CA VAL A 113 30.37 -32.04 37.61
C VAL A 113 29.06 -31.80 36.87
N VAL A 114 28.83 -32.57 35.80
CA VAL A 114 27.54 -32.57 35.07
C VAL A 114 26.87 -33.91 35.34
N TYR A 115 25.70 -33.87 35.96
CA TYR A 115 24.91 -35.06 36.27
C TYR A 115 24.08 -35.51 35.07
N ASP A 116 24.02 -36.83 34.86
CA ASP A 116 23.26 -37.47 33.79
C ASP A 116 21.75 -37.49 34.11
N PRO A 117 20.85 -37.11 33.20
CA PRO A 117 19.40 -37.29 33.35
C PRO A 117 18.95 -38.72 33.71
N TYR A 118 19.71 -39.73 33.30
CA TYR A 118 19.41 -41.16 33.50
C TYR A 118 20.21 -41.81 34.64
N GLY A 119 21.08 -41.06 35.32
CA GLY A 119 21.84 -41.49 36.49
C GLY A 119 23.32 -41.77 36.18
N GLY A 120 24.17 -40.87 36.66
CA GLY A 120 25.60 -40.85 36.40
C GLY A 120 26.15 -39.43 36.52
N TRP A 121 27.44 -39.25 36.28
CA TRP A 121 28.05 -37.94 36.20
C TRP A 121 29.32 -37.93 35.34
N ILE A 122 29.60 -36.81 34.69
CA ILE A 122 30.87 -36.50 34.05
C ILE A 122 31.62 -35.48 34.91
N GLN A 123 32.89 -35.77 35.17
CA GLN A 123 33.84 -34.92 35.90
C GLN A 123 35.25 -35.16 35.36
N LEU A 124 36.16 -34.19 35.49
CA LEU A 124 37.56 -34.41 35.16
C LEU A 124 38.24 -35.29 36.24
N PRO A 125 39.24 -36.11 35.87
CA PRO A 125 40.01 -36.90 36.84
C PRO A 125 40.68 -36.06 37.95
N ASP A 126 41.03 -34.82 37.62
CA ASP A 126 41.73 -33.87 38.51
C ASP A 126 40.78 -32.97 39.33
N LEU A 127 39.45 -33.18 39.22
CA LEU A 127 38.37 -32.37 39.83
C LEU A 127 38.37 -30.87 39.45
N SER A 128 39.14 -30.46 38.45
CA SER A 128 39.18 -29.10 37.92
C SER A 128 38.13 -28.87 36.82
N CYS A 129 37.69 -27.61 36.64
CA CYS A 129 36.84 -27.20 35.53
C CYS A 129 37.69 -26.92 34.28
N ILE A 130 37.10 -27.08 33.09
CA ILE A 130 37.75 -26.77 31.81
C ILE A 130 37.61 -25.27 31.52
N ASN A 131 38.70 -24.52 31.34
CA ASN A 131 38.57 -23.10 31.00
C ASN A 131 37.90 -22.91 29.62
N ILE A 132 36.82 -22.11 29.56
CA ILE A 132 35.98 -21.90 28.37
C ILE A 132 36.75 -21.36 27.15
N THR A 133 37.88 -20.69 27.37
CA THR A 133 38.73 -20.18 26.27
C THR A 133 39.26 -21.32 25.39
N THR A 134 39.49 -22.51 25.97
CA THR A 134 39.92 -23.69 25.21
C THR A 134 38.84 -24.18 24.25
N LEU A 135 37.58 -24.19 24.70
CA LEU A 135 36.41 -24.55 23.90
C LEU A 135 36.19 -23.54 22.77
N ARG A 136 36.18 -22.24 23.10
CA ARG A 136 36.00 -21.14 22.14
C ARG A 136 37.13 -21.03 21.12
N ALA A 137 38.35 -21.46 21.47
CA ALA A 137 39.47 -21.57 20.54
C ALA A 137 39.36 -22.81 19.62
N PHE A 138 38.78 -23.91 20.12
CA PHE A 138 38.55 -25.13 19.33
C PHE A 138 37.40 -24.98 18.33
N TYR A 139 36.29 -24.37 18.74
CA TYR A 139 35.14 -24.11 17.90
C TYR A 139 34.42 -22.82 18.33
N LYS A 140 34.13 -21.95 17.36
CA LYS A 140 33.31 -20.75 17.58
C LYS A 140 31.84 -21.12 17.39
N ALA A 141 31.04 -20.97 18.45
CA ALA A 141 29.59 -21.18 18.38
C ALA A 141 28.96 -20.30 17.29
N TYR A 142 28.05 -20.89 16.51
CA TYR A 142 27.33 -20.19 15.44
C TYR A 142 25.96 -19.66 15.89
N THR A 143 25.41 -20.23 16.97
CA THR A 143 24.12 -19.85 17.54
C THR A 143 24.12 -19.94 19.06
N ALA A 144 23.12 -19.32 19.68
CA ALA A 144 22.86 -19.32 21.11
C ALA A 144 21.40 -19.73 21.36
N VAL A 145 21.11 -20.13 22.60
CA VAL A 145 19.74 -20.37 23.06
C VAL A 145 19.03 -19.03 23.23
N SER A 146 17.88 -18.86 22.59
CA SER A 146 16.99 -17.71 22.79
C SER A 146 15.83 -18.06 23.70
N PHE A 147 15.58 -17.24 24.71
CA PHE A 147 14.42 -17.31 25.58
C PHE A 147 13.40 -16.25 25.17
N GLU A 148 12.11 -16.60 25.19
CA GLU A 148 11.03 -15.61 25.09
C GLU A 148 10.69 -15.08 26.50
N TRP A 149 10.12 -13.88 26.61
CA TRP A 149 9.65 -13.32 27.89
C TRP A 149 8.61 -14.21 28.60
N SER A 150 7.91 -15.08 27.85
CA SER A 150 7.01 -16.12 28.36
C SER A 150 7.73 -17.22 29.15
N ASP A 151 8.99 -17.53 28.82
CA ASP A 151 9.82 -18.56 29.46
C ASP A 151 10.34 -18.13 30.84
N LEU A 152 10.47 -16.83 31.07
CA LEU A 152 11.07 -16.25 32.26
C LEU A 152 10.13 -16.22 33.48
N VAL A 153 8.86 -16.58 33.33
CA VAL A 153 7.86 -16.52 34.41
C VAL A 153 8.29 -17.42 35.59
N PRO A 154 8.44 -16.87 36.82
CA PRO A 154 8.87 -17.65 37.99
C PRO A 154 7.94 -18.82 38.29
N GLY A 155 8.50 -20.01 38.48
CA GLY A 155 7.71 -21.24 38.66
C GLY A 155 7.13 -21.80 37.36
N GLY A 156 7.62 -21.37 36.20
CA GLY A 156 7.29 -21.91 34.89
C GLY A 156 7.90 -23.29 34.61
N ILE A 157 8.12 -23.58 33.33
CA ILE A 157 8.33 -24.94 32.77
C ILE A 157 9.49 -25.71 33.41
N SER A 158 10.56 -25.01 33.79
CA SER A 158 11.77 -25.58 34.40
C SER A 158 11.88 -25.39 35.91
N HIS A 159 10.91 -24.71 36.54
CA HIS A 159 11.00 -24.19 37.92
C HIS A 159 12.25 -23.32 38.20
N SER A 160 12.97 -22.89 37.16
CA SER A 160 14.18 -22.10 37.32
C SER A 160 13.88 -20.61 37.56
N ASN A 161 14.69 -20.01 38.42
CA ASN A 161 14.64 -18.59 38.75
C ASN A 161 15.50 -17.82 37.72
N LEU A 162 14.84 -17.37 36.65
CA LEU A 162 15.47 -16.63 35.55
C LEU A 162 15.28 -15.11 35.69
N LEU A 163 16.22 -14.34 35.15
CA LEU A 163 16.12 -12.88 34.95
C LEU A 163 16.99 -12.44 33.76
N VAL A 164 16.77 -11.23 33.24
CA VAL A 164 17.60 -10.64 32.17
C VAL A 164 18.60 -9.62 32.73
N TYR A 165 19.81 -9.62 32.18
CA TYR A 165 20.78 -8.54 32.32
C TYR A 165 21.40 -8.20 30.95
N GLY A 166 21.14 -6.99 30.46
CA GLY A 166 21.43 -6.59 29.08
C GLY A 166 20.60 -7.45 28.11
N ASP A 167 21.28 -8.16 27.23
CA ASP A 167 20.66 -9.15 26.32
C ASP A 167 20.76 -10.59 26.86
N THR A 168 21.45 -10.82 27.99
CA THR A 168 21.78 -12.14 28.52
C THR A 168 20.78 -12.59 29.58
N VAL A 169 20.33 -13.84 29.49
CA VAL A 169 19.48 -14.49 30.51
C VAL A 169 20.36 -15.16 31.56
N LEU A 170 20.07 -14.91 32.83
CA LEU A 170 20.77 -15.45 33.98
C LEU A 170 19.87 -16.44 34.74
N ASN A 171 20.37 -17.64 35.03
CA ASN A 171 19.71 -18.64 35.88
C ASN A 171 20.31 -18.61 37.29
N ILE A 172 19.62 -17.95 38.23
CA ILE A 172 20.09 -17.77 39.61
C ILE A 172 19.49 -18.77 40.59
N THR A 173 18.93 -19.89 40.11
CA THR A 173 18.31 -20.93 40.97
C THR A 173 19.30 -21.43 42.03
N TYR A 174 20.50 -21.85 41.61
CA TYR A 174 21.55 -22.33 42.51
C TYR A 174 21.98 -21.27 43.55
N TYR A 175 22.03 -19.99 43.17
CA TYR A 175 22.32 -18.89 44.09
C TYR A 175 21.28 -18.79 45.20
N LEU A 176 19.99 -18.84 44.84
CA LEU A 176 18.88 -18.74 45.80
C LEU A 176 18.78 -19.99 46.69
N ASP A 177 19.01 -21.18 46.14
CA ASP A 177 18.98 -22.45 46.87
C ASP A 177 20.12 -22.57 47.90
N SER A 178 21.30 -21.99 47.60
CA SER A 178 22.43 -21.94 48.53
C SER A 178 22.13 -21.20 49.84
N LYS A 179 21.13 -20.30 49.83
CA LYS A 179 20.77 -19.40 50.94
C LYS A 179 21.96 -18.58 51.47
N SER A 180 23.00 -18.40 50.65
CA SER A 180 24.22 -17.68 51.01
C SER A 180 24.29 -16.33 50.29
N TYR A 181 24.36 -15.24 51.05
CA TYR A 181 24.38 -13.87 50.51
C TYR A 181 25.80 -13.44 50.08
N PHE A 182 26.51 -14.28 49.32
CA PHE A 182 27.94 -14.09 49.06
C PHE A 182 28.26 -12.84 48.19
N PHE A 183 27.34 -12.43 47.31
CA PHE A 183 27.40 -11.13 46.61
C PHE A 183 26.92 -9.91 47.45
N GLY A 184 26.61 -10.11 48.73
CA GLY A 184 26.06 -9.07 49.61
C GLY A 184 24.54 -8.88 49.50
N TYR A 185 23.99 -8.15 50.48
CA TYR A 185 22.55 -7.96 50.66
C TYR A 185 21.89 -7.15 49.52
N ASN A 186 22.53 -6.07 49.07
CA ASN A 186 22.00 -5.21 48.01
C ASN A 186 21.85 -5.98 46.69
N THR A 187 22.84 -6.80 46.35
CA THR A 187 22.81 -7.69 45.18
C THR A 187 21.75 -8.76 45.32
N HIS A 188 21.60 -9.39 46.48
CA HIS A 188 20.52 -10.35 46.72
C HIS A 188 19.12 -9.73 46.52
N LEU A 189 18.91 -8.52 47.03
CA LEU A 189 17.66 -7.78 46.86
C LEU A 189 17.41 -7.44 45.38
N ALA A 190 18.43 -6.97 44.65
CA ALA A 190 18.31 -6.69 43.22
C ALA A 190 17.96 -7.95 42.40
N LEU A 191 18.63 -9.08 42.69
CA LEU A 191 18.38 -10.36 42.03
C LEU A 191 16.99 -10.93 42.32
N THR A 192 16.55 -10.93 43.58
CA THR A 192 15.22 -11.45 43.96
C THR A 192 14.07 -10.58 43.47
N SER A 193 14.26 -9.25 43.37
CA SER A 193 13.25 -8.33 42.84
C SER A 193 13.19 -8.24 41.30
N SER A 194 14.15 -8.84 40.60
CA SER A 194 14.20 -8.89 39.12
C SER A 194 13.85 -10.27 38.53
N LEU A 195 13.41 -11.23 39.36
CA LEU A 195 12.93 -12.53 38.88
C LEU A 195 11.81 -12.40 37.86
N GLY A 196 12.01 -12.99 36.68
CA GLY A 196 11.09 -12.92 35.55
C GLY A 196 11.04 -11.58 34.82
N LEU A 197 11.98 -10.67 35.10
CA LEU A 197 12.00 -9.30 34.58
C LEU A 197 13.41 -8.91 34.09
N ASP A 198 13.51 -7.72 33.48
CA ASP A 198 14.80 -7.08 33.24
C ASP A 198 15.38 -6.53 34.56
N GLY A 199 16.46 -7.17 35.03
CA GLY A 199 17.21 -6.78 36.21
C GLY A 199 18.27 -5.70 35.95
N SER A 200 18.54 -5.33 34.69
CA SER A 200 19.63 -4.43 34.29
C SER A 200 19.65 -3.12 35.09
N SER A 201 18.50 -2.47 35.24
CA SER A 201 18.40 -1.20 35.97
C SER A 201 18.60 -1.34 37.48
N LEU A 202 18.28 -2.49 38.07
CA LEU A 202 18.45 -2.74 39.51
C LEU A 202 19.87 -3.20 39.83
N LEU A 203 20.46 -4.06 38.98
CA LEU A 203 21.83 -4.55 39.11
C LEU A 203 22.87 -3.45 38.85
N THR A 204 22.58 -2.47 37.99
CA THR A 204 23.46 -1.30 37.80
C THR A 204 23.26 -0.18 38.83
N ARG A 205 22.18 -0.22 39.64
CA ARG A 205 21.86 0.83 40.61
C ARG A 205 22.76 0.83 41.85
N TYR A 206 23.09 -0.34 42.38
CA TYR A 206 23.94 -0.46 43.56
C TYR A 206 25.39 -0.72 43.15
N PRO A 207 26.39 -0.10 43.81
CA PRO A 207 27.79 -0.31 43.47
C PRO A 207 28.23 -1.76 43.71
N ASP A 208 27.72 -2.40 44.76
CA ASP A 208 28.02 -3.80 45.10
C ASP A 208 27.50 -4.76 44.00
N SER A 209 26.27 -4.54 43.54
CA SER A 209 25.67 -5.38 42.49
C SER A 209 26.33 -5.13 41.15
N LEU A 210 26.67 -3.87 40.83
CA LEU A 210 27.40 -3.50 39.63
C LEU A 210 28.77 -4.18 39.58
N ALA A 211 29.52 -4.16 40.69
CA ALA A 211 30.80 -4.86 40.80
C ALA A 211 30.65 -6.40 40.71
N ALA A 212 29.50 -6.96 41.09
CA ALA A 212 29.21 -8.38 40.96
C ALA A 212 28.75 -8.79 39.54
N THR A 213 28.37 -7.87 38.66
CA THR A 213 27.78 -8.19 37.34
C THR A 213 28.66 -9.07 36.47
N ASN A 214 29.97 -8.84 36.41
CA ASN A 214 30.90 -9.67 35.64
C ASN A 214 30.89 -11.13 36.13
N CYS A 215 30.95 -11.34 37.45
CA CYS A 215 30.88 -12.68 38.02
C CYS A 215 29.49 -13.32 37.81
N LEU A 216 28.41 -12.55 37.92
CA LEU A 216 27.06 -13.03 37.64
C LEU A 216 26.90 -13.52 36.19
N LEU A 217 27.44 -12.76 35.23
CA LEU A 217 27.47 -13.14 33.81
C LEU A 217 28.35 -14.37 33.56
N ALA A 218 29.53 -14.44 34.18
CA ALA A 218 30.43 -15.59 34.05
C ALA A 218 29.83 -16.88 34.66
N ARG A 219 29.12 -16.79 35.79
CA ARG A 219 28.66 -17.96 36.56
C ARG A 219 27.23 -18.43 36.23
N TYR A 220 26.34 -17.54 35.80
CA TYR A 220 24.90 -17.85 35.69
C TYR A 220 24.30 -17.61 34.30
N SER A 221 25.08 -17.27 33.28
CA SER A 221 24.55 -17.10 31.92
C SER A 221 24.07 -18.42 31.31
N VAL A 222 22.85 -18.41 30.75
CA VAL A 222 22.20 -19.60 30.15
C VAL A 222 21.70 -19.37 28.72
N GLY A 223 21.76 -18.14 28.20
CA GLY A 223 21.35 -17.79 26.84
C GLY A 223 21.11 -16.30 26.68
N VAL A 224 20.41 -15.94 25.62
CA VAL A 224 20.03 -14.56 25.30
C VAL A 224 18.51 -14.41 25.25
N ILE A 225 18.00 -13.21 25.49
CA ILE A 225 16.58 -12.90 25.29
C ILE A 225 16.30 -12.76 23.78
N SER A 226 15.16 -13.24 23.31
CA SER A 226 14.68 -12.97 21.95
C SER A 226 14.28 -11.50 21.84
N SER A 227 15.12 -10.70 21.19
CA SER A 227 14.84 -9.29 20.89
C SER A 227 14.83 -9.04 19.38
N ASP A 228 13.71 -8.52 18.87
CA ASP A 228 13.66 -8.03 17.50
C ASP A 228 14.55 -6.79 17.37
N SER A 229 15.36 -6.75 16.32
CA SER A 229 16.16 -5.55 16.04
C SER A 229 15.26 -4.33 15.80
N MET A 230 15.71 -3.15 16.21
CA MET A 230 14.94 -1.90 15.98
C MET A 230 14.58 -1.68 14.50
N GLY A 231 15.40 -2.20 13.57
CA GLY A 231 15.13 -2.18 12.13
C GLY A 231 13.95 -3.09 11.74
N CYS A 232 13.84 -4.28 12.33
CA CYS A 232 12.73 -5.19 12.08
C CYS A 232 11.39 -4.65 12.62
N VAL A 233 11.38 -4.14 13.85
CA VAL A 233 10.18 -3.51 14.44
C VAL A 233 9.73 -2.30 13.61
N ALA A 234 10.67 -1.47 13.16
CA ALA A 234 10.38 -0.35 12.28
C ALA A 234 9.83 -0.81 10.91
N SER A 235 10.40 -1.87 10.33
CA SER A 235 9.93 -2.42 9.05
C SER A 235 8.50 -2.96 9.18
N GLN A 236 8.19 -3.74 10.23
CA GLN A 236 6.84 -4.26 10.47
C GLN A 236 5.83 -3.11 10.56
N LEU A 237 6.11 -2.09 11.38
CA LEU A 237 5.24 -0.92 11.54
C LEU A 237 5.01 -0.17 10.20
N ILE A 238 6.06 0.01 9.39
CA ILE A 238 5.94 0.64 8.06
C ILE A 238 5.12 -0.23 7.11
N THR A 239 5.32 -1.54 7.11
CA THR A 239 4.56 -2.49 6.28
C THR A 239 3.07 -2.49 6.66
N ASP A 240 2.74 -2.52 7.96
CA ASP A 240 1.35 -2.48 8.43
C ASP A 240 0.65 -1.15 8.06
N VAL A 241 1.33 -0.01 8.28
CA VAL A 241 0.80 1.31 7.91
C VAL A 241 0.58 1.44 6.40
N THR A 242 1.52 0.95 5.57
CA THR A 242 1.36 0.99 4.11
C THR A 242 0.25 0.06 3.62
N LEU A 243 0.10 -1.13 4.23
CA LEU A 243 -1.01 -2.06 3.95
C LEU A 243 -2.37 -1.42 4.25
N VAL A 244 -2.53 -0.80 5.42
CA VAL A 244 -3.77 -0.10 5.80
C VAL A 244 -4.12 1.01 4.81
N VAL A 245 -3.14 1.79 4.35
CA VAL A 245 -3.36 2.84 3.33
C VAL A 245 -3.81 2.26 1.99
N ILE A 246 -3.16 1.18 1.51
CA ILE A 246 -3.51 0.55 0.23
C ILE A 246 -4.93 -0.05 0.29
N VAL A 247 -5.25 -0.80 1.34
CA VAL A 247 -6.58 -1.39 1.56
C VAL A 247 -7.65 -0.29 1.68
N GLY A 248 -7.36 0.79 2.39
CA GLY A 248 -8.25 1.95 2.52
C GLY A 248 -8.57 2.61 1.17
N LEU A 249 -7.56 2.83 0.32
CA LEU A 249 -7.77 3.41 -1.01
C LEU A 249 -8.62 2.51 -1.93
N ILE A 250 -8.38 1.19 -1.88
CA ILE A 250 -9.18 0.20 -2.62
C ILE A 250 -10.63 0.21 -2.12
N PHE A 251 -10.83 0.21 -0.80
CA PHE A 251 -12.16 0.25 -0.19
C PHE A 251 -12.96 1.51 -0.57
N VAL A 252 -12.33 2.69 -0.56
CA VAL A 252 -12.98 3.95 -1.00
C VAL A 252 -13.36 3.90 -2.49
N ARG A 253 -12.50 3.33 -3.35
CA ARG A 253 -12.82 3.18 -4.79
C ARG A 253 -13.95 2.17 -5.03
N PHE A 254 -13.94 1.05 -4.31
CA PHE A 254 -14.98 0.03 -4.40
C PHE A 254 -16.34 0.55 -3.91
N THR A 255 -16.37 1.19 -2.73
CA THR A 255 -17.61 1.78 -2.19
C THR A 255 -18.15 2.90 -3.09
N MET A 256 -17.30 3.75 -3.66
CA MET A 256 -17.72 4.74 -4.68
C MET A 256 -18.40 4.07 -5.88
N ALA A 257 -17.83 2.99 -6.42
CA ALA A 257 -18.39 2.27 -7.56
C ALA A 257 -19.74 1.61 -7.24
N VAL A 258 -19.86 0.96 -6.08
CA VAL A 258 -21.11 0.33 -5.61
C VAL A 258 -22.22 1.38 -5.40
N VAL A 259 -21.91 2.49 -4.73
CA VAL A 259 -22.86 3.60 -4.52
C VAL A 259 -23.29 4.23 -5.85
N PHE A 260 -22.35 4.42 -6.78
CA PHE A 260 -22.67 4.94 -8.11
C PHE A 260 -23.62 4.01 -8.87
N GLN A 261 -23.31 2.70 -8.90
CA GLN A 261 -24.09 1.71 -9.63
C GLN A 261 -25.51 1.53 -9.09
N TRP A 262 -25.67 1.46 -7.76
CA TRP A 262 -26.99 1.19 -7.14
C TRP A 262 -27.87 2.42 -6.98
N PHE A 263 -27.30 3.59 -6.66
CA PHE A 263 -28.08 4.77 -6.28
C PHE A 263 -28.02 5.92 -7.29
N ILE A 264 -26.86 6.19 -7.90
CA ILE A 264 -26.66 7.39 -8.73
C ILE A 264 -27.04 7.12 -10.19
N SER A 265 -26.64 5.97 -10.74
CA SER A 265 -26.87 5.59 -12.14
C SER A 265 -28.34 5.71 -12.55
N SER A 266 -29.26 5.14 -11.75
CA SER A 266 -30.71 5.20 -11.99
C SER A 266 -31.33 6.59 -11.85
N SER A 267 -30.62 7.56 -11.23
CA SER A 267 -31.08 8.95 -11.11
C SER A 267 -30.54 9.86 -12.21
N LEU A 268 -29.44 9.49 -12.88
CA LEU A 268 -28.87 10.23 -14.02
C LEU A 268 -29.60 9.93 -15.34
N VAL A 269 -30.32 8.81 -15.40
CA VAL A 269 -31.02 8.30 -16.59
C VAL A 269 -32.49 8.76 -16.69
N LYS A 270 -33.04 9.43 -15.67
CA LYS A 270 -34.47 9.81 -15.68
C LYS A 270 -34.75 10.94 -16.68
N PRO A 271 -35.66 10.75 -17.66
CA PRO A 271 -36.10 11.84 -18.52
C PRO A 271 -37.01 12.77 -17.71
N GLY A 272 -36.45 13.89 -17.25
CA GLY A 272 -37.16 14.89 -16.48
C GLY A 272 -36.29 16.12 -16.23
N GLY A 273 -36.77 17.30 -16.64
CA GLY A 273 -36.03 18.55 -16.50
C GLY A 273 -35.66 18.84 -15.04
N ARG A 274 -34.49 19.48 -14.83
CA ARG A 274 -33.96 19.84 -13.51
C ARG A 274 -34.90 20.78 -12.74
N SER A 275 -35.80 20.22 -11.94
CA SER A 275 -36.59 20.94 -10.95
C SER A 275 -35.76 21.21 -9.69
N GLY A 276 -35.07 22.35 -9.65
CA GLY A 276 -34.26 22.76 -8.51
C GLY A 276 -33.83 24.23 -8.56
N ILE A 277 -33.40 24.77 -7.42
CA ILE A 277 -33.12 26.21 -7.25
C ILE A 277 -31.95 26.75 -8.08
N LEU A 278 -31.24 25.86 -8.80
CA LEU A 278 -30.12 26.16 -9.71
C LEU A 278 -30.53 26.11 -11.21
N ALA A 279 -31.84 26.09 -11.52
CA ALA A 279 -32.35 26.08 -12.91
C ALA A 279 -32.11 27.39 -13.70
N TRP A 280 -31.61 28.46 -13.06
CA TRP A 280 -31.43 29.79 -13.63
C TRP A 280 -30.35 29.92 -14.74
N ARG A 281 -29.90 28.82 -15.35
CA ARG A 281 -28.92 28.83 -16.46
C ARG A 281 -29.19 27.86 -17.62
N SER A 282 -30.34 27.19 -17.67
CA SER A 282 -30.86 26.63 -18.92
C SER A 282 -31.82 27.65 -19.55
N GLN A 283 -31.39 28.31 -20.63
CA GLN A 283 -32.32 29.12 -21.43
C GLN A 283 -33.43 28.23 -22.01
N ALA A 284 -34.59 28.83 -22.26
CA ALA A 284 -35.84 28.16 -22.63
C ALA A 284 -35.65 27.08 -23.72
N GLY A 285 -36.27 25.91 -23.51
CA GLY A 285 -36.10 24.72 -24.34
C GLY A 285 -36.42 24.95 -25.83
N GLY A 286 -35.49 24.55 -26.69
CA GLY A 286 -35.49 24.81 -28.14
C GLY A 286 -36.42 23.94 -28.99
N ASN A 287 -37.58 23.52 -28.47
CA ASN A 287 -38.57 22.71 -29.21
C ASN A 287 -39.77 23.48 -29.75
N TYR A 288 -39.90 24.78 -29.48
CA TYR A 288 -40.86 25.63 -30.19
C TYR A 288 -40.28 26.04 -31.54
N ALA A 289 -40.70 25.35 -32.61
CA ALA A 289 -40.44 25.78 -33.97
C ALA A 289 -41.45 26.87 -34.35
N PRO A 290 -41.05 28.15 -34.54
CA PRO A 290 -41.91 29.11 -35.21
C PRO A 290 -42.09 28.67 -36.67
N GLU A 291 -43.33 28.50 -37.06
CA GLU A 291 -43.73 28.20 -38.44
C GLU A 291 -43.49 29.48 -39.28
N ASN A 292 -42.44 29.44 -40.13
CA ASN A 292 -41.95 30.46 -41.09
C ASN A 292 -40.56 31.07 -40.85
N GLU A 293 -39.49 30.25 -40.76
CA GLU A 293 -38.11 30.72 -40.98
C GLU A 293 -37.55 30.19 -42.31
N ARG A 294 -37.19 31.11 -43.21
CA ARG A 294 -36.47 30.80 -44.46
C ARG A 294 -35.01 30.44 -44.17
N PRO A 295 -34.38 29.51 -44.91
CA PRO A 295 -32.98 29.17 -44.70
C PRO A 295 -32.06 30.35 -45.06
N SER A 296 -31.15 30.70 -44.15
CA SER A 296 -30.13 31.73 -44.36
C SER A 296 -29.04 31.22 -45.29
N SER A 297 -28.95 31.76 -46.51
CA SER A 297 -27.88 31.46 -47.45
C SER A 297 -26.56 32.12 -47.02
N VAL A 298 -25.59 31.33 -46.56
CA VAL A 298 -24.21 31.79 -46.33
C VAL A 298 -23.25 30.94 -47.15
N TYR A 299 -23.03 31.36 -48.40
CA TYR A 299 -21.84 30.98 -49.16
C TYR A 299 -21.32 32.22 -49.88
N SER A 300 -20.32 32.87 -49.28
CA SER A 300 -19.60 33.98 -49.90
C SER A 300 -18.11 33.81 -49.65
N GLY A 301 -17.56 32.77 -50.28
CA GLY A 301 -16.13 32.54 -50.42
C GLY A 301 -15.76 32.62 -51.90
N ALA A 302 -15.41 33.82 -52.35
CA ALA A 302 -14.94 34.06 -53.72
C ALA A 302 -13.61 34.82 -53.70
N ILE A 303 -12.61 34.23 -54.36
CA ILE A 303 -11.23 34.72 -54.47
C ILE A 303 -11.20 35.96 -55.38
N PRO A 304 -10.40 37.00 -55.09
CA PRO A 304 -10.34 38.19 -55.93
C PRO A 304 -9.57 37.91 -57.22
N THR A 305 -10.26 37.95 -58.37
CA THR A 305 -9.63 37.99 -59.70
C THR A 305 -10.07 39.22 -60.47
N THR A 306 -9.11 40.07 -60.79
CA THR A 306 -9.25 41.25 -61.65
C THR A 306 -9.65 40.89 -63.09
N SER A 307 -10.60 41.60 -63.69
CA SER A 307 -10.46 42.26 -65.01
C SER A 307 -11.78 42.87 -65.53
N ASN A 308 -11.67 43.65 -66.61
CA ASN A 308 -12.67 44.58 -67.14
C ASN A 308 -13.88 43.93 -67.85
N SER A 309 -14.79 44.83 -68.27
CA SER A 309 -15.84 44.69 -69.32
C SER A 309 -17.21 44.15 -68.84
N SER A 310 -18.35 44.54 -69.43
CA SER A 310 -18.72 45.74 -70.23
C SER A 310 -20.24 45.71 -70.53
N LEU A 311 -20.89 46.90 -70.62
CA LEU A 311 -22.26 47.12 -71.14
C LEU A 311 -23.40 46.36 -70.39
N GLY A 312 -24.65 46.83 -70.38
CA GLY A 312 -25.23 48.08 -70.92
C GLY A 312 -26.77 48.08 -70.79
N ASN A 313 -27.38 49.23 -71.14
CA ASN A 313 -28.83 49.51 -71.26
C ASN A 313 -29.66 49.58 -69.95
N THR A 314 -30.27 50.72 -69.57
CA THR A 314 -31.48 51.40 -70.13
C THR A 314 -32.76 50.56 -70.07
N SER A 315 -33.94 51.07 -69.72
CA SER A 315 -34.45 52.39 -69.26
C SER A 315 -35.78 52.12 -68.50
N THR A 316 -36.42 53.01 -67.73
CA THR A 316 -37.16 54.23 -68.15
C THR A 316 -37.57 55.10 -66.94
N ALA A 317 -37.80 56.39 -67.18
CA ALA A 317 -38.16 57.40 -66.17
C ALA A 317 -39.67 57.51 -65.89
N SER A 318 -40.07 58.18 -64.79
CA SER A 318 -40.75 59.50 -64.85
C SER A 318 -41.43 59.94 -63.53
N GLY A 319 -41.18 61.20 -63.11
CA GLY A 319 -42.04 62.01 -62.21
C GLY A 319 -42.07 61.65 -60.71
N THR A 320 -42.29 62.57 -59.77
CA THR A 320 -42.44 64.06 -59.80
C THR A 320 -42.15 64.61 -58.39
N VAL A 321 -41.69 65.87 -58.29
CA VAL A 321 -41.52 66.62 -57.00
C VAL A 321 -42.74 67.54 -56.80
N PRO A 322 -43.10 67.94 -55.56
CA PRO A 322 -42.68 69.29 -55.11
C PRO A 322 -42.29 69.41 -53.61
N SER A 323 -41.42 70.39 -53.34
CA SER A 323 -40.98 70.91 -52.02
C SER A 323 -42.01 71.96 -51.48
N PRO A 324 -41.77 72.87 -50.47
CA PRO A 324 -40.53 73.20 -49.70
C PRO A 324 -40.74 73.63 -48.20
N LEU A 325 -39.71 74.30 -47.62
CA LEU A 325 -39.68 75.18 -46.40
C LEU A 325 -39.63 74.45 -45.04
N GLY A 326 -38.76 74.73 -44.07
CA GLY A 326 -37.91 75.89 -43.73
C GLY A 326 -37.62 75.83 -42.20
N PRO A 327 -36.59 76.51 -41.65
CA PRO A 327 -36.02 76.14 -40.34
C PRO A 327 -36.40 77.09 -39.18
N ASN A 328 -36.18 76.64 -37.93
CA ASN A 328 -35.69 77.52 -36.85
C ASN A 328 -35.15 76.76 -35.63
N GLN A 329 -34.01 77.21 -35.12
CA GLN A 329 -33.48 76.89 -33.79
C GLN A 329 -33.73 78.10 -32.86
N THR A 330 -34.08 77.89 -31.59
CA THR A 330 -33.77 78.84 -30.52
C THR A 330 -33.62 78.14 -29.16
N LEU A 331 -32.59 78.52 -28.42
CA LEU A 331 -32.26 78.06 -27.06
C LEU A 331 -33.01 78.91 -26.02
N VAL A 332 -33.18 78.40 -24.78
CA VAL A 332 -32.92 79.14 -23.52
C VAL A 332 -32.53 78.18 -22.36
N ASN A 333 -31.32 78.37 -21.86
CA ASN A 333 -30.76 78.23 -20.49
C ASN A 333 -30.91 76.96 -19.61
N GLN A 334 -29.78 76.24 -19.51
CA GLN A 334 -28.99 75.90 -18.30
C GLN A 334 -29.39 76.65 -16.99
N SER A 335 -29.24 76.19 -15.74
CA SER A 335 -28.38 75.16 -15.08
C SER A 335 -28.91 74.94 -13.63
N LEU A 336 -28.37 74.12 -12.71
CA LEU A 336 -27.18 73.23 -12.65
C LEU A 336 -27.60 71.87 -12.03
N GLU A 337 -26.88 70.78 -12.32
CA GLU A 337 -26.12 69.96 -11.34
C GLU A 337 -25.38 68.80 -12.05
N SER A 338 -24.39 68.20 -11.37
CA SER A 338 -23.26 67.52 -12.02
C SER A 338 -23.15 66.01 -11.79
N VAL A 339 -22.84 65.28 -12.87
CA VAL A 339 -22.13 63.98 -12.92
C VAL A 339 -22.78 62.77 -12.21
N SER A 340 -23.19 61.78 -13.02
CA SER A 340 -22.82 60.38 -12.76
C SER A 340 -22.71 59.61 -14.08
N MET A 341 -21.62 58.87 -14.28
CA MET A 341 -21.60 57.81 -15.29
C MET A 341 -22.40 56.63 -14.74
N ALA A 342 -23.38 56.15 -15.51
CA ALA A 342 -24.04 54.88 -15.26
C ALA A 342 -24.00 54.03 -16.54
N ASN A 343 -23.36 52.86 -16.45
CA ASN A 343 -23.14 51.97 -17.57
C ASN A 343 -24.47 51.53 -18.21
N THR A 344 -24.71 51.89 -19.46
CA THR A 344 -25.51 51.02 -20.34
C THR A 344 -24.66 49.79 -20.63
N PRO A 345 -25.06 48.57 -20.19
CA PRO A 345 -24.31 47.39 -20.54
C PRO A 345 -24.35 47.24 -22.06
N ILE A 346 -23.23 46.81 -22.65
CA ILE A 346 -23.18 46.30 -24.02
C ILE A 346 -23.94 44.97 -23.98
N GLY A 347 -25.26 45.09 -24.01
CA GLY A 347 -26.19 43.98 -24.15
C GLY A 347 -25.91 43.38 -25.51
N ALA A 348 -25.22 42.24 -25.50
CA ALA A 348 -24.92 41.52 -26.72
C ALA A 348 -26.22 41.35 -27.51
N GLU A 349 -26.20 41.80 -28.76
CA GLU A 349 -26.97 41.14 -29.80
C GLU A 349 -26.40 39.73 -29.90
N ILE A 350 -26.84 38.85 -28.99
CA ILE A 350 -26.58 37.43 -29.04
C ILE A 350 -27.26 36.99 -30.32
N VAL A 351 -26.48 36.86 -31.38
CA VAL A 351 -26.94 36.32 -32.64
C VAL A 351 -27.64 35.01 -32.30
N ASN A 352 -28.92 34.90 -32.66
CA ASN A 352 -29.75 33.74 -32.33
C ASN A 352 -29.40 32.55 -33.26
N THR A 353 -28.10 32.33 -33.46
CA THR A 353 -27.51 31.27 -34.26
C THR A 353 -27.68 29.97 -33.50
N ARG A 354 -28.79 29.27 -33.77
CA ARG A 354 -28.99 27.90 -33.29
C ARG A 354 -27.82 27.05 -33.80
N MET A 355 -26.92 26.66 -32.91
CA MET A 355 -25.70 25.94 -33.28
C MET A 355 -26.01 24.55 -33.86
N TYR A 356 -25.34 24.17 -34.94
CA TYR A 356 -25.31 22.77 -35.40
C TYR A 356 -24.47 21.95 -34.42
N THR A 357 -24.96 20.77 -34.03
CA THR A 357 -24.32 19.92 -33.02
C THR A 357 -24.30 18.46 -33.47
N THR A 358 -23.10 17.91 -33.60
CA THR A 358 -22.88 16.49 -33.92
C THR A 358 -22.76 15.68 -32.63
N MET A 359 -23.67 14.74 -32.43
CA MET A 359 -23.67 13.78 -31.33
C MET A 359 -22.93 12.51 -31.78
N LEU A 360 -21.62 12.48 -31.54
CA LEU A 360 -20.79 11.29 -31.79
C LEU A 360 -21.03 10.25 -30.68
N VAL A 361 -21.42 9.03 -31.06
CA VAL A 361 -21.66 7.91 -30.13
C VAL A 361 -20.87 6.70 -30.59
N THR A 362 -19.93 6.22 -29.77
CA THR A 362 -19.13 5.02 -30.05
C THR A 362 -19.66 3.83 -29.25
N CYS A 363 -20.12 2.79 -29.94
CA CYS A 363 -20.80 1.64 -29.36
C CYS A 363 -19.89 0.40 -29.44
N TYR A 364 -19.63 -0.25 -28.30
CA TYR A 364 -18.75 -1.42 -28.22
C TYR A 364 -19.49 -2.59 -27.58
N SER A 365 -20.11 -3.44 -28.39
CA SER A 365 -20.83 -4.66 -27.97
C SER A 365 -21.86 -4.42 -26.85
N GLU A 366 -22.46 -3.23 -26.82
CA GLU A 366 -23.43 -2.79 -25.81
C GLU A 366 -24.80 -3.48 -25.96
N GLY A 367 -25.59 -3.49 -24.88
CA GLY A 367 -26.96 -4.02 -24.89
C GLY A 367 -28.00 -2.98 -25.31
N GLU A 368 -29.15 -3.44 -25.81
CA GLU A 368 -30.25 -2.56 -26.23
C GLU A 368 -30.61 -1.53 -25.13
N ALA A 369 -30.67 -1.96 -23.87
CA ALA A 369 -31.02 -1.09 -22.76
C ALA A 369 -30.04 0.09 -22.54
N SER A 370 -28.73 -0.11 -22.74
CA SER A 370 -27.73 0.97 -22.58
C SER A 370 -27.68 1.87 -23.82
N LEU A 371 -27.80 1.28 -25.01
CA LEU A 371 -27.87 2.02 -26.28
C LEU A 371 -29.12 2.91 -26.33
N ARG A 372 -30.31 2.36 -26.05
CA ARG A 372 -31.58 3.09 -25.96
C ARG A 372 -31.48 4.23 -24.95
N THR A 373 -31.00 3.94 -23.74
CA THR A 373 -30.77 4.95 -22.68
C THR A 373 -29.90 6.11 -23.16
N THR A 374 -28.80 5.81 -23.84
CA THR A 374 -27.83 6.81 -24.31
C THR A 374 -28.39 7.65 -25.45
N LEU A 375 -29.02 7.02 -26.45
CA LEU A 375 -29.62 7.70 -27.60
C LEU A 375 -30.82 8.57 -27.19
N ASP A 376 -31.71 8.06 -26.33
CA ASP A 376 -32.85 8.83 -25.80
C ASP A 376 -32.38 10.03 -24.98
N SER A 377 -31.34 9.86 -24.15
CA SER A 377 -30.75 10.96 -23.36
C SER A 377 -30.14 12.05 -24.25
N LEU A 378 -29.45 11.68 -25.32
CA LEU A 378 -28.89 12.62 -26.30
C LEU A 378 -29.99 13.30 -27.14
N ALA A 379 -31.04 12.56 -27.50
CA ALA A 379 -32.18 13.10 -28.24
C ALA A 379 -32.95 14.13 -27.40
N ALA A 380 -33.11 13.88 -26.09
CA ALA A 380 -33.80 14.75 -25.14
C ALA A 380 -33.01 16.02 -24.71
N THR A 381 -31.78 16.22 -25.20
CA THR A 381 -30.99 17.44 -24.91
C THR A 381 -31.64 18.72 -25.46
N ASP A 382 -31.35 19.88 -24.85
CA ASP A 382 -31.97 21.18 -25.18
C ASP A 382 -31.62 21.75 -26.58
N TYR A 383 -30.70 21.12 -27.33
CA TYR A 383 -30.34 21.56 -28.69
C TYR A 383 -31.52 21.39 -29.67
N SER A 384 -31.63 22.29 -30.65
CA SER A 384 -32.68 22.24 -31.69
C SER A 384 -32.62 20.92 -32.48
N THR A 385 -33.72 20.17 -32.51
CA THR A 385 -33.83 18.89 -33.23
C THR A 385 -33.52 19.01 -34.72
N LYS A 386 -33.78 20.18 -35.34
CA LYS A 386 -33.43 20.43 -36.75
C LYS A 386 -31.91 20.55 -37.00
N HIS A 387 -31.13 20.83 -35.95
CA HIS A 387 -29.68 21.12 -36.02
C HIS A 387 -28.83 20.07 -35.28
N LYS A 388 -29.45 18.98 -34.79
CA LYS A 388 -28.76 17.79 -34.26
C LYS A 388 -28.42 16.83 -35.40
N LEU A 389 -27.19 16.32 -35.40
CA LEU A 389 -26.78 15.18 -36.24
C LEU A 389 -26.27 14.07 -35.32
N PHE A 390 -26.91 12.89 -35.32
CA PHE A 390 -26.33 11.71 -34.68
C PHE A 390 -25.30 11.08 -35.61
N PHE A 391 -24.13 10.76 -35.08
CA PHE A 391 -23.09 10.03 -35.78
C PHE A 391 -22.66 8.84 -34.91
N ILE A 392 -23.31 7.70 -35.15
CA ILE A 392 -23.14 6.48 -34.36
C ILE A 392 -22.10 5.59 -35.05
N ILE A 393 -21.06 5.22 -34.31
CA ILE A 393 -19.99 4.32 -34.75
C ILE A 393 -20.11 3.04 -33.94
N ALA A 394 -20.46 1.91 -34.58
CA ALA A 394 -20.39 0.59 -33.98
C ALA A 394 -19.01 -0.04 -34.18
N ASP A 395 -18.63 -0.97 -33.29
CA ASP A 395 -17.42 -1.77 -33.36
C ASP A 395 -17.35 -2.68 -34.61
N GLY A 396 -18.45 -3.38 -34.89
CA GLY A 396 -18.59 -4.24 -36.07
C GLY A 396 -19.88 -5.06 -36.01
N ILE A 397 -20.04 -6.02 -36.90
CA ILE A 397 -21.14 -7.01 -36.82
C ILE A 397 -20.75 -8.06 -35.77
N ILE A 398 -20.79 -7.63 -34.49
CA ILE A 398 -20.40 -8.41 -33.31
C ILE A 398 -21.60 -8.46 -32.36
N THR A 399 -21.89 -9.65 -31.83
CA THR A 399 -22.95 -9.88 -30.85
C THR A 399 -22.35 -9.85 -29.45
N GLY A 400 -22.77 -8.88 -28.63
CA GLY A 400 -22.35 -8.78 -27.23
C GLY A 400 -22.87 -9.93 -26.36
N SER A 401 -22.20 -10.22 -25.25
CA SER A 401 -22.58 -11.31 -24.35
C SER A 401 -23.95 -11.06 -23.70
N GLY A 402 -24.95 -11.86 -24.09
CA GLY A 402 -26.33 -11.73 -23.60
C GLY A 402 -27.26 -10.91 -24.50
N ASN A 403 -26.83 -10.56 -25.71
CA ASN A 403 -27.68 -9.95 -26.75
C ASN A 403 -28.04 -10.97 -27.84
N ASP A 404 -29.24 -10.86 -28.41
CA ASP A 404 -29.70 -11.71 -29.53
C ASP A 404 -29.34 -11.15 -30.92
N GLN A 405 -28.81 -9.92 -30.99
CA GLN A 405 -28.54 -9.17 -32.22
C GLN A 405 -27.17 -8.48 -32.16
N SER A 406 -26.59 -8.12 -33.31
CA SER A 406 -25.29 -7.43 -33.33
C SER A 406 -25.44 -5.94 -32.97
N THR A 407 -24.36 -5.30 -32.48
CA THR A 407 -24.36 -3.86 -32.13
C THR A 407 -25.03 -2.95 -33.19
N PRO A 408 -24.69 -3.05 -34.50
CA PRO A 408 -25.34 -2.22 -35.52
C PRO A 408 -26.82 -2.57 -35.76
N ASP A 409 -27.22 -3.84 -35.66
CA ASP A 409 -28.62 -4.25 -35.83
C ASP A 409 -29.49 -3.68 -34.69
N ILE A 410 -28.98 -3.72 -33.45
CA ILE A 410 -29.61 -3.09 -32.29
C ILE A 410 -29.77 -1.58 -32.54
N CYS A 411 -28.70 -0.90 -32.96
CA CYS A 411 -28.77 0.53 -33.31
C CYS A 411 -29.82 0.82 -34.41
N ILE A 412 -29.93 -0.01 -35.44
CA ILE A 412 -30.94 0.12 -36.49
C ILE A 412 -32.36 -0.07 -35.93
N SER A 413 -32.57 -1.06 -35.05
CA SER A 413 -33.88 -1.31 -34.43
C SER A 413 -34.40 -0.16 -33.54
N LEU A 414 -33.50 0.70 -33.05
CA LEU A 414 -33.81 1.89 -32.26
C LEU A 414 -34.20 3.10 -33.14
N LEU A 415 -34.00 3.03 -34.46
CA LEU A 415 -34.24 4.11 -35.41
C LEU A 415 -35.52 3.87 -36.22
N THR A 416 -36.24 4.95 -36.53
CA THR A 416 -37.31 4.90 -37.52
C THR A 416 -36.72 5.15 -38.91
N LEU A 417 -36.51 4.08 -39.67
CA LEU A 417 -36.05 4.16 -41.06
C LEU A 417 -37.17 4.54 -42.02
N ASP A 418 -36.81 5.24 -43.11
CA ASP A 418 -37.67 5.33 -44.29
C ASP A 418 -37.83 3.93 -44.90
N PRO A 419 -39.04 3.50 -45.32
CA PRO A 419 -39.24 2.19 -45.94
C PRO A 419 -38.37 1.94 -47.20
N THR A 420 -37.87 3.00 -47.85
CA THR A 420 -36.92 2.90 -48.98
C THR A 420 -35.48 2.57 -48.55
N MET A 421 -35.12 2.74 -47.27
CA MET A 421 -33.79 2.48 -46.71
C MET A 421 -33.73 1.24 -45.81
N ALA A 422 -34.77 0.40 -45.80
CA ALA A 422 -34.85 -0.75 -44.88
C ALA A 422 -33.74 -1.80 -45.10
N ASP A 423 -33.29 -2.00 -46.35
CA ASP A 423 -32.09 -2.80 -46.67
C ASP A 423 -31.43 -2.29 -47.97
N PRO A 424 -30.50 -1.32 -47.90
CA PRO A 424 -29.82 -0.81 -49.10
C PRO A 424 -28.84 -1.83 -49.68
N ALA A 425 -28.76 -1.89 -51.01
CA ALA A 425 -27.74 -2.67 -51.69
C ALA A 425 -26.33 -2.12 -51.34
N PRO A 426 -25.34 -2.98 -51.06
CA PRO A 426 -23.99 -2.52 -50.72
C PRO A 426 -23.31 -1.88 -51.94
N CYS A 427 -22.97 -0.60 -51.83
CA CYS A 427 -22.26 0.18 -52.84
C CYS A 427 -20.75 0.16 -52.57
N THR A 428 -19.94 -0.06 -53.61
CA THR A 428 -18.47 0.00 -53.51
C THR A 428 -17.97 1.44 -53.38
N TYR A 429 -17.05 1.69 -52.46
CA TYR A 429 -16.35 2.96 -52.32
C TYR A 429 -14.84 2.76 -52.14
N MET A 430 -14.07 3.81 -52.45
CA MET A 430 -12.62 3.83 -52.25
C MET A 430 -12.29 4.39 -50.85
N ALA A 431 -11.74 3.55 -49.98
CA ALA A 431 -11.34 3.90 -48.63
C ALA A 431 -9.88 4.37 -48.56
N VAL A 432 -9.56 5.13 -47.50
CA VAL A 432 -8.18 5.52 -47.18
C VAL A 432 -7.46 4.32 -46.54
N ALA A 433 -6.89 3.46 -47.38
CA ALA A 433 -6.15 2.26 -47.02
C ALA A 433 -5.09 1.93 -48.09
N ASP A 434 -4.32 0.87 -47.88
CA ASP A 434 -3.30 0.41 -48.84
C ASP A 434 -3.70 -0.89 -49.55
N GLY A 435 -3.35 -0.99 -50.84
CA GLY A 435 -3.54 -2.18 -51.67
C GLY A 435 -5.01 -2.59 -51.79
N GLU A 436 -5.28 -3.90 -51.70
CA GLU A 436 -6.62 -4.48 -51.85
C GLU A 436 -7.65 -3.93 -50.84
N LYS A 437 -7.19 -3.40 -49.69
CA LYS A 437 -8.06 -2.79 -48.67
C LYS A 437 -8.64 -1.43 -49.07
N GLN A 438 -8.24 -0.87 -50.21
CA GLN A 438 -8.84 0.36 -50.75
C GLN A 438 -10.28 0.15 -51.22
N LEU A 439 -10.64 -1.05 -51.71
CA LEU A 439 -11.99 -1.34 -52.17
C LEU A 439 -12.85 -1.84 -51.00
N ASN A 440 -13.74 -0.99 -50.48
CA ASN A 440 -14.70 -1.37 -49.44
C ASN A 440 -16.13 -1.20 -49.94
N MET A 441 -17.10 -1.66 -49.15
CA MET A 441 -18.53 -1.54 -49.45
C MET A 441 -19.28 -0.92 -48.27
N ALA A 442 -20.28 -0.09 -48.56
CA ALA A 442 -21.17 0.51 -47.57
C ALA A 442 -22.62 0.45 -48.06
N LYS A 443 -23.57 0.33 -47.11
CA LYS A 443 -24.99 0.57 -47.34
C LYS A 443 -25.26 2.05 -47.05
N VAL A 444 -25.95 2.75 -47.96
CA VAL A 444 -26.19 4.20 -47.94
C VAL A 444 -27.62 4.48 -48.38
#